data_AF-A0A127SYF8-F1
#
_entry.id   AF-A0A127SYF8-F1
#
_cell.length_a   1.000
_cell.length_b   1.000
_cell.length_c   1.000
_cell.angle_alpha   90.00
_cell.angle_beta   90.00
_cell.angle_gamma   90.00
#
_symmetry.space_group_name_H-M   'P 1'
#
loop_
_entity.id
_entity.type
_entity.pdbx_description
1 polymer ?
#
loop_
_entity_poly.entity_id
_entity_poly.type
_entity_poly.pdbx_seq_one_letter_code
_entity_poly.pdbx_strand_id
1 'polypeptide(L)' 'ANYTILNFPVDDIDEAVDELSRLGVQFEHYNNAYLPQDEKGIFRGLSINGSPDIAWFKDPSGNILSVLKDG' A
#
# COMPACT_ATOMS: atom_id res chain seq x y z
N ALA A 1 -9.15 18.47 4.98
CA ALA A 1 -9.27 17.38 5.96
C ALA A 1 -7.85 17.04 6.41
N ASN A 2 -7.61 16.89 7.72
CA ASN A 2 -6.35 16.29 8.19
C ASN A 2 -6.47 14.80 7.87
N TYR A 3 -5.92 14.37 6.73
CA TYR A 3 -5.91 12.95 6.36
C TYR A 3 -4.96 12.24 7.31
N THR A 4 -5.51 11.68 8.39
CA THR A 4 -4.77 10.69 9.17
C THR A 4 -4.73 9.42 8.33
N ILE A 5 -3.69 9.27 7.52
CA ILE A 5 -3.40 8.00 6.88
C ILE A 5 -2.98 7.05 8.01
N LEU A 6 -3.80 6.04 8.29
CA LEU A 6 -3.43 4.98 9.20
C LEU A 6 -2.61 3.95 8.43
N ASN A 7 -1.41 3.69 8.92
CA ASN A 7 -0.46 2.76 8.34
C ASN A 7 -0.36 1.53 9.24
N PHE A 8 -0.34 0.36 8.61
CA PHE A 8 -0.13 -0.93 9.26
C PHE A 8 1.26 -1.45 8.88
N PRO A 9 2.25 -1.38 9.78
CA PRO A 9 3.56 -1.99 9.55
C PRO A 9 3.42 -3.51 9.43
N VAL A 10 4.10 -4.10 8.45
CA VAL A 10 4.13 -5.55 8.20
C VAL A 10 5.55 -6.02 7.90
N ASP A 11 5.86 -7.27 8.26
CA ASP A 11 7.19 -7.86 8.01
C ASP A 11 7.39 -8.22 6.53
N ASP A 12 6.31 -8.69 5.88
CA ASP A 12 6.26 -9.03 4.46
C ASP A 12 5.04 -8.37 3.80
N ILE A 13 5.31 -7.39 2.94
CA ILE A 13 4.27 -6.64 2.24
C ILE A 13 3.64 -7.46 1.11
N ASP A 14 4.37 -8.38 0.49
CA ASP A 14 3.84 -9.23 -0.56
C ASP A 14 2.83 -10.22 0.01
N GLU A 15 3.16 -10.85 1.14
CA GLU A 15 2.25 -11.75 1.85
C GLU A 15 1.01 -10.99 2.35
N ALA A 16 1.19 -9.83 2.97
CA ALA A 16 0.09 -9.02 3.49
C ALA A 16 -0.88 -8.59 2.39
N VAL A 17 -0.36 -8.11 1.24
CA VAL A 17 -1.19 -7.71 0.10
C VAL A 17 -1.92 -8.89 -0.51
N ASP A 18 -1.28 -10.05 -0.65
CA ASP A 18 -1.91 -11.26 -1.18
C ASP A 18 -3.02 -11.77 -0.25
N GLU A 19 -2.79 -11.81 1.06
CA GLU A 19 -3.78 -12.24 2.04
C GLU A 19 -4.99 -11.30 2.08
N LEU A 20 -4.76 -10.00 2.15
CA LEU A 20 -5.84 -9.00 2.16
C LEU A 20 -6.63 -9.04 0.85
N SER A 21 -5.97 -9.21 -0.29
CA SER A 21 -6.64 -9.37 -1.58
C SER A 21 -7.52 -10.62 -1.62
N ARG A 22 -7.05 -11.73 -1.03
CA ARG A 22 -7.86 -12.96 -0.89
C ARG A 22 -9.09 -12.76 0.00
N LEU A 23 -9.01 -11.85 0.97
CA LEU A 23 -10.13 -11.45 1.84
C LEU A 23 -11.06 -10.41 1.18
N GLY A 24 -10.79 -10.00 -0.07
CA GLY A 24 -11.62 -9.10 -0.84
C GLY A 24 -11.24 -7.62 -0.73
N VAL A 25 -10.10 -7.30 -0.10
CA VAL A 25 -9.56 -5.93 -0.11
C VAL A 25 -9.06 -5.61 -1.51
N GLN A 26 -9.42 -4.42 -2.02
CA GLN A 26 -8.93 -3.91 -3.28
C GLN A 26 -7.89 -2.83 -3.02
N PHE A 27 -6.68 -3.04 -3.55
CA PHE A 27 -5.61 -2.06 -3.47
C PHE A 27 -5.75 -1.00 -4.57
N GLU A 28 -5.35 0.22 -4.24
CA GLU A 28 -5.38 1.36 -5.14
C GLU A 28 -4.22 1.29 -6.12
N HIS A 29 -4.53 1.39 -7.41
CA HIS A 29 -3.53 1.58 -8.47
C HIS A 29 -3.64 3.01 -8.99
N TYR A 30 -2.68 3.85 -8.62
CA TYR A 30 -2.54 5.21 -9.07
C TYR A 30 -1.79 5.24 -10.40
N ASN A 31 -2.45 5.73 -11.46
CA ASN A 31 -1.80 6.00 -12.73
C ASN A 31 -0.97 7.30 -12.63
N ASN A 32 0.12 7.26 -11.87
CA ASN A 32 1.01 8.39 -11.62
C ASN A 32 2.46 7.99 -11.86
N ALA A 33 3.11 8.64 -12.82
CA ALA A 33 4.51 8.37 -13.18
C ALA A 33 5.50 8.60 -12.03
N TYR A 34 5.15 9.42 -11.03
CA TYR A 34 5.97 9.69 -9.85
C TYR A 34 5.74 8.70 -8.70
N LEU A 35 4.71 7.85 -8.80
CA LEU A 35 4.37 6.80 -7.84
C LEU A 35 4.16 5.48 -8.58
N PRO A 36 5.19 4.93 -9.25
CA PRO A 36 5.08 3.67 -9.97
C PRO A 36 4.74 2.53 -9.01
N GLN A 37 3.67 1.80 -9.31
CA GLN A 37 3.26 0.62 -8.57
C GLN A 37 3.43 -0.63 -9.44
N ASP A 38 3.72 -1.75 -8.79
CA ASP A 38 3.76 -3.05 -9.45
C ASP A 38 2.35 -3.60 -9.75
N GLU A 39 2.28 -4.81 -10.28
CA GLU A 39 1.02 -5.49 -10.61
C GLU A 39 0.13 -5.74 -9.39
N LYS A 40 0.69 -5.76 -8.18
CA LYS A 40 -0.05 -5.91 -6.91
C LYS A 40 -0.50 -4.57 -6.33
N GLY A 41 -0.10 -3.45 -6.93
CA GLY A 41 -0.40 -2.11 -6.42
C GLY A 41 0.58 -1.67 -5.34
N ILE A 42 1.74 -2.31 -5.22
CA ILE A 42 2.76 -1.94 -4.23
C ILE A 42 3.70 -0.91 -4.85
N PHE A 43 3.86 0.23 -4.17
CA PHE A 43 4.96 1.16 -4.45
C PHE A 43 6.23 0.62 -3.78
N ARG A 44 7.23 0.26 -4.58
CA ARG A 44 8.50 -0.35 -4.13
C ARG A 44 9.53 0.70 -3.72
N GLY A 45 9.16 1.53 -2.74
CA GLY A 45 9.96 2.67 -2.27
C GLY A 45 11.37 2.29 -1.86
N LEU A 46 11.57 1.12 -1.27
CA LEU A 46 12.89 0.74 -0.73
C LEU A 46 13.91 0.61 -1.86
N SER A 47 13.46 0.08 -3.00
CA SER A 47 14.29 -0.09 -4.20
C SER A 47 14.48 1.19 -5.03
N ILE A 48 13.58 2.17 -4.88
CA ILE A 48 13.55 3.38 -5.72
C ILE A 48 14.30 4.53 -5.05
N ASN A 49 13.97 4.83 -3.79
CA ASN A 49 14.44 6.04 -3.10
C ASN A 49 14.69 5.85 -1.60
N GLY A 50 14.71 4.61 -1.11
CA GLY A 50 14.88 4.30 0.31
C GLY A 50 13.69 4.67 1.19
N SER A 51 12.52 4.94 0.60
CA SER A 51 11.25 5.04 1.35
C SER A 51 10.70 3.64 1.64
N PRO A 52 9.75 3.47 2.57
CA PRO A 52 9.10 2.17 2.78
C PRO A 52 8.42 1.63 1.52
N ASP A 53 8.35 0.31 1.40
CA ASP A 53 7.40 -0.32 0.48
C ASP A 53 5.99 -0.11 1.04
N ILE A 54 5.03 0.28 0.20
CA ILE A 54 3.70 0.68 0.67
C ILE A 54 2.62 0.35 -0.35
N ALA A 55 1.46 -0.09 0.13
CA ALA A 55 0.27 -0.32 -0.67
C ALA A 55 -0.96 0.28 0.02
N TRP A 56 -1.78 1.00 -0.74
CA TRP A 56 -2.94 1.73 -0.22
C TRP A 56 -4.24 1.01 -0.55
N PHE A 57 -5.22 1.10 0.33
CA PHE A 57 -6.57 0.57 0.11
C PHE A 57 -7.62 1.43 0.82
N LYS A 58 -8.89 1.24 0.48
CA LYS A 58 -10.01 1.94 1.13
C LYS A 58 -10.72 1.03 2.12
N ASP A 59 -11.10 1.60 3.27
CA ASP A 59 -12.12 0.99 4.12
C ASP A 59 -13.53 1.19 3.53
N PRO A 60 -14.57 0.54 4.10
CA PRO A 60 -15.96 0.70 3.63
C PRO A 60 -16.51 2.15 3.72
N SER A 61 -15.88 3.01 4.51
CA SER A 61 -16.25 4.43 4.63
C SER A 61 -15.50 5.32 3.64
N GLY A 62 -14.59 4.76 2.84
CA GLY A 62 -13.76 5.48 1.87
C GLY A 62 -12.49 6.11 2.44
N ASN A 63 -12.08 5.78 3.67
CA ASN A 63 -10.83 6.24 4.24
C ASN A 63 -9.64 5.51 3.59
N ILE A 64 -8.58 6.24 3.25
CA ILE A 64 -7.33 5.65 2.75
C ILE A 64 -6.52 5.09 3.93
N LEU A 65 -6.26 3.80 3.87
CA LEU A 65 -5.39 3.05 4.76
C LEU A 65 -4.19 2.52 3.97
N SER A 66 -3.12 2.13 4.65
CA SER A 66 -1.99 1.49 3.98
C SER A 66 -1.39 0.34 4.79
N VAL A 67 -0.85 -0.65 4.09
CA VAL A 67 0.18 -1.55 4.65
C VAL A 67 1.53 -1.05 4.19
N LEU A 68 2.53 -1.08 5.06
CA LEU A 68 3.90 -0.71 4.68
C LEU A 68 4.93 -1.60 5.35
N LYS A 69 6.06 -1.77 4.67
CA LYS A 69 7.25 -2.42 5.19
C LYS A 69 8.38 -1.41 5.22
N ASP A 70 8.86 -1.15 6.43
CA ASP A 70 10.08 -0.37 6.65
C ASP A 70 11.30 -1.32 6.69
N GLY A 71 12.48 -0.79 6.36
CA GLY A 71 13.71 -1.57 6.17
C GLY A 71 14.20 -2.35 7.38
#